data_AF-A0A939JVQ0-F1
#
_entry.id   AF-A0A939JVQ0-F1
#
_cell.length_a   1.000
_cell.length_b   1.000
_cell.length_c   1.000
_cell.angle_alpha   90.00
_cell.angle_beta   90.00
_cell.angle_gamma   90.00
#
_symmetry.space_group_name_H-M   'P 1'
#
loop_
_entity.id
_entity.type
_entity.pdbx_description
1 polymer ?
#
loop_
_entity_poly.entity_id
_entity_poly.type
_entity_poly.pdbx_seq_one_letter_code
_entity_poly.pdbx_strand_id
1 'polypeptide(L)'
;MLKKITTRSVIYSLIVLLIYFVLNALLTGHAWDGMVISKSALTVEYCEFNNVDRFFHQSMNTYSNIVYFFFGIFICQLAWEDQKNRAVIGRNRLEQFPGLSYLIGGAFIYLSVGSAFFHASLTWVGQRVDMNGTYGLSIALLAICLYQAFYKWTLTDRLKTSVVGLLILLIVAFYPLALFISSSILLPVFILSIWLLTLINYVQFRKQRSILLAISSITLILIAFKIRQLDVQKINCDPYSVCQGHSVWHLLAGLSSFCGYAFFRFTPTPNRQ
;
A
#
# COMPACT_ATOMS: atom_id res chain seq x y z
N MET A 1 -17.19 -16.55 4.63
CA MET A 1 -15.72 -16.31 4.62
C MET A 1 -15.37 -14.82 4.68
N LEU A 2 -15.69 -14.02 3.66
CA LEU A 2 -15.33 -12.58 3.60
C LEU A 2 -15.69 -11.78 4.86
N LYS A 3 -16.94 -11.89 5.35
CA LYS A 3 -17.35 -11.21 6.60
C LYS A 3 -16.41 -11.49 7.77
N LYS A 4 -16.02 -12.76 7.98
CA LYS A 4 -15.10 -13.18 9.05
C LYS A 4 -13.70 -12.58 8.88
N ILE A 5 -13.18 -12.56 7.65
CA ILE A 5 -11.88 -11.95 7.31
C ILE A 5 -11.92 -10.44 7.57
N THR A 6 -12.97 -9.76 7.10
CA THR A 6 -13.17 -8.32 7.34
C THR A 6 -13.21 -8.02 8.83
N THR A 7 -14.04 -8.73 9.60
CA THR A 7 -14.14 -8.52 11.06
C THR A 7 -12.80 -8.71 11.76
N ARG A 8 -12.03 -9.76 11.44
CA ARG A 8 -10.70 -9.97 12.00
C ARG A 8 -9.73 -8.84 11.63
N SER A 9 -9.76 -8.38 10.38
CA SER A 9 -8.91 -7.28 9.92
C SER A 9 -9.22 -5.98 10.66
N VAL A 10 -10.52 -5.68 10.86
CA VAL A 10 -10.94 -4.53 11.69
C VAL A 10 -10.41 -4.66 13.11
N ILE A 11 -10.59 -5.83 13.75
CA ILE A 11 -10.11 -6.05 15.13
C ILE A 11 -8.60 -5.82 15.23
N TYR A 12 -7.81 -6.40 14.31
CA TYR A 12 -6.35 -6.20 14.33
C TYR A 12 -5.96 -4.74 14.08
N SER A 13 -6.64 -4.03 13.18
CA SER A 13 -6.43 -2.59 12.97
C SER A 13 -6.77 -1.77 14.21
N LEU A 14 -7.86 -2.09 14.92
CA LEU A 14 -8.22 -1.40 16.17
C LEU A 14 -7.20 -1.66 17.28
N ILE A 15 -6.64 -2.87 17.35
CA ILE A 15 -5.56 -3.20 18.30
C ILE A 15 -4.30 -2.36 17.99
N VAL A 16 -3.87 -2.28 16.73
CA VAL A 16 -2.71 -1.45 16.34
C VAL A 16 -2.99 0.02 16.59
N LEU A 17 -4.19 0.51 16.31
CA LEU A 17 -4.58 1.88 16.58
C LEU A 17 -4.53 2.18 18.09
N LEU A 18 -5.01 1.26 18.94
CA LEU A 18 -4.89 1.38 20.39
C LEU A 18 -3.42 1.41 20.83
N ILE A 19 -2.57 0.55 20.27
CA ILE A 19 -1.12 0.57 20.53
C ILE A 19 -0.53 1.94 20.16
N TYR A 20 -0.90 2.51 19.01
CA TYR A 20 -0.43 3.83 18.59
C TYR A 20 -0.86 4.93 19.56
N PHE A 21 -2.12 4.92 20.03
CA PHE A 21 -2.59 5.86 21.05
C PHE A 21 -1.81 5.73 22.36
N VAL A 22 -1.57 4.49 22.82
CA VAL A 22 -0.81 4.23 24.05
C VAL A 22 0.64 4.70 23.91
N LEU A 23 1.31 4.38 22.80
CA LEU A 23 2.68 4.84 22.55
C LEU A 23 2.76 6.36 22.53
N ASN A 24 1.84 7.03 21.82
CA ASN A 24 1.85 8.49 21.73
C ASN A 24 1.46 9.20 23.04
N ALA A 25 0.78 8.50 23.97
CA ALA A 25 0.47 9.02 25.29
C ALA A 25 1.60 8.82 26.31
N LEU A 26 2.38 7.74 26.18
CA LEU A 26 3.41 7.36 27.14
C LEU A 26 4.82 7.85 26.75
N LEU A 27 5.09 7.99 25.45
CA LEU A 27 6.39 8.41 24.93
C LEU A 27 6.35 9.89 24.51
N THR A 28 7.53 10.48 24.40
CA THR A 28 7.73 11.87 23.94
C THR A 28 8.64 11.89 22.72
N GLY A 29 8.85 13.07 22.13
CA GLY A 29 9.75 13.25 20.99
C GLY A 29 11.19 12.80 21.25
N HIS A 30 11.62 12.77 22.52
CA HIS A 30 12.94 12.28 22.94
C HIS A 30 13.22 10.82 22.53
N ALA A 31 12.18 10.03 22.24
CA ALA A 31 12.37 8.68 21.71
C ALA A 31 13.11 8.65 20.36
N TRP A 32 13.18 9.79 19.67
CA TRP A 32 13.86 9.93 18.37
C TRP A 32 15.20 10.67 18.46
N ASP A 33 15.66 11.01 19.66
CA ASP A 33 16.92 11.73 19.87
C ASP A 33 18.11 10.97 19.28
N GLY A 34 19.03 11.70 18.65
CA GLY A 34 20.22 11.14 17.99
C GLY A 34 19.95 10.60 16.57
N MET A 35 18.71 10.55 16.10
CA MET A 35 18.40 10.19 14.73
C MET A 35 18.57 11.38 13.77
N VAL A 36 19.03 11.11 12.55
CA VAL A 36 19.20 12.14 11.51
C VAL A 36 17.83 12.61 11.01
N ILE A 37 17.60 13.92 11.00
CA ILE A 37 16.37 14.54 10.52
C ILE A 37 16.23 14.35 9.00
N SER A 38 15.02 14.04 8.53
CA SER A 38 14.74 13.87 7.10
C SER A 38 14.77 15.20 6.33
N LYS A 39 14.97 15.12 5.01
CA LYS A 39 14.86 16.30 4.12
C LYS A 39 13.46 16.92 4.19
N SER A 40 12.43 16.07 4.21
CA SER A 40 11.03 16.48 4.29
C SER A 40 10.72 17.26 5.57
N ALA A 41 11.34 16.90 6.69
CA ALA A 41 11.18 17.61 7.95
C ALA A 41 11.89 18.97 7.92
N LEU A 42 13.11 19.05 7.36
CA LEU A 42 13.86 20.30 7.21
C LEU A 42 13.12 21.34 6.35
N THR A 43 12.37 20.88 5.34
CA THR A 43 11.60 21.75 4.45
C THR A 43 10.13 21.88 4.86
N VAL A 44 9.71 21.24 5.96
CA VAL A 44 8.30 21.15 6.39
C VAL A 44 7.40 20.76 5.20
N GLU A 45 7.67 19.60 4.58
CA GLU A 45 7.03 19.19 3.31
C GLU A 45 5.50 19.15 3.42
N TYR A 46 4.95 18.57 4.49
CA TYR A 46 3.50 18.40 4.68
C TYR A 46 2.88 19.49 5.53
N CYS A 47 1.59 19.74 5.33
CA CYS A 47 0.85 20.79 6.03
C CYS A 47 0.83 20.60 7.55
N GLU A 48 0.65 19.36 8.00
CA GLU A 48 0.53 19.03 9.43
C GLU A 48 1.72 19.57 10.24
N PHE A 49 1.41 20.24 11.36
CA PHE A 49 2.40 20.79 12.27
C PHE A 49 3.36 19.71 12.78
N ASN A 50 4.66 19.96 12.67
CA ASN A 50 5.70 19.08 13.20
C ASN A 50 5.86 19.32 14.72
N ASN A 51 5.10 18.59 15.54
CA ASN A 51 5.18 18.69 16.99
C ASN A 51 6.31 17.83 17.56
N VAL A 52 7.53 18.38 17.56
CA VAL A 52 8.75 17.66 17.96
C VAL A 52 8.81 17.24 19.43
N ASP A 53 7.94 17.78 20.29
CA ASP A 53 7.87 17.38 21.70
C ASP A 53 7.07 16.08 21.91
N ARG A 54 6.20 15.73 20.95
CA ARG A 54 5.36 14.52 21.00
C ARG A 54 6.03 13.33 20.34
N PHE A 55 5.69 12.12 20.78
CA PHE A 55 6.18 10.91 20.12
C PHE A 55 5.76 10.82 18.65
N PHE A 56 4.54 11.23 18.32
CA PHE A 56 4.13 11.40 16.92
C PHE A 56 4.24 12.86 16.52
N HIS A 57 5.36 13.20 15.87
CA HIS A 57 5.60 14.54 15.34
C HIS A 57 4.48 14.99 14.38
N GLN A 58 3.93 14.08 13.58
CA GLN A 58 2.74 14.29 12.75
C GLN A 58 1.69 13.21 13.07
N SER A 59 0.82 13.49 14.04
CA SER A 59 -0.15 12.54 14.57
C SER A 59 -1.15 12.02 13.53
N MET A 60 -1.80 12.89 12.75
CA MET A 60 -2.81 12.48 11.78
C MET A 60 -2.19 11.70 10.62
N ASN A 61 -1.05 12.15 10.11
CA ASN A 61 -0.30 11.42 9.09
C ASN A 61 0.21 10.06 9.61
N THR A 62 0.50 9.94 10.92
CA THR A 62 0.83 8.66 11.54
C THR A 62 -0.39 7.73 11.67
N TYR A 63 -1.51 8.21 12.20
CA TYR A 63 -2.71 7.37 12.41
C TYR A 63 -3.36 6.93 11.11
N SER A 64 -3.39 7.79 10.09
CA SER A 64 -4.01 7.48 8.79
C SER A 64 -3.39 6.27 8.09
N ASN A 65 -2.16 5.90 8.44
CA ASN A 65 -1.48 4.70 7.92
C ASN A 65 -2.15 3.38 8.33
N ILE A 66 -3.10 3.38 9.29
CA ILE A 66 -3.87 2.20 9.67
C ILE A 66 -4.68 1.60 8.50
N VAL A 67 -5.01 2.42 7.50
CA VAL A 67 -5.68 1.96 6.27
C VAL A 67 -4.86 0.90 5.53
N TYR A 68 -3.54 1.10 5.46
CA TYR A 68 -2.65 0.16 4.79
C TYR A 68 -2.55 -1.13 5.58
N PHE A 69 -2.47 -1.05 6.91
CA PHE A 69 -2.45 -2.22 7.79
C PHE A 69 -3.73 -3.06 7.62
N PHE A 70 -4.90 -2.39 7.61
CA PHE A 70 -6.19 -3.04 7.40
C PHE A 70 -6.20 -3.86 6.11
N PHE A 71 -5.85 -3.25 4.97
CA PHE A 71 -5.84 -3.93 3.68
C PHE A 71 -4.78 -5.02 3.61
N GLY A 72 -3.60 -4.79 4.19
CA GLY A 72 -2.54 -5.78 4.22
C GLY A 72 -2.94 -7.06 4.95
N ILE A 73 -3.51 -6.93 6.15
CA ILE A 73 -4.01 -8.06 6.94
C ILE A 73 -5.20 -8.75 6.26
N PHE A 74 -6.10 -7.97 5.65
CA PHE A 74 -7.22 -8.51 4.88
C PHE A 74 -6.73 -9.39 3.72
N ILE A 75 -5.76 -8.91 2.95
CA ILE A 75 -5.19 -9.63 1.80
C ILE A 75 -4.41 -10.86 2.26
N CYS A 76 -3.59 -10.77 3.31
CA CYS A 76 -2.85 -11.92 3.85
C CYS A 76 -3.79 -13.04 4.32
N GLN A 77 -4.93 -12.68 4.92
CA GLN A 77 -5.95 -13.67 5.30
C GLN A 77 -6.64 -14.30 4.09
N LEU A 78 -6.87 -13.56 3.00
CA LEU A 78 -7.34 -14.16 1.74
C LEU A 78 -6.31 -15.15 1.19
N ALA A 79 -5.04 -14.78 1.16
CA ALA A 79 -3.94 -15.65 0.72
C ALA A 79 -3.82 -16.93 1.58
N TRP A 80 -4.08 -16.81 2.88
CA TRP A 80 -4.11 -17.95 3.79
C TRP A 80 -5.24 -18.92 3.47
N GLU A 81 -6.47 -18.42 3.31
CA GLU A 81 -7.60 -19.26 2.90
C GLU A 81 -7.35 -19.89 1.53
N ASP A 82 -6.69 -19.16 0.63
CA ASP A 82 -6.33 -19.69 -0.68
C ASP A 82 -5.33 -20.85 -0.61
N GLN A 83 -4.34 -20.74 0.27
CA GLN A 83 -3.35 -21.80 0.46
C GLN A 83 -3.97 -23.03 1.12
N LYS A 84 -4.88 -22.85 2.07
CA LYS A 84 -5.61 -23.96 2.71
C LYS A 84 -6.52 -24.70 1.73
N ASN A 85 -7.15 -23.97 0.81
CA ASN A 85 -8.15 -24.51 -0.11
C ASN A 85 -7.60 -24.74 -1.53
N ARG A 86 -6.31 -25.11 -1.68
CA ARG A 86 -5.65 -25.31 -2.99
C ARG A 86 -6.34 -26.34 -3.90
N ALA A 87 -6.99 -27.35 -3.32
CA ALA A 87 -7.65 -28.42 -4.08
C ALA A 87 -9.01 -28.02 -4.70
N VAL A 88 -9.55 -26.85 -4.36
CA VAL A 88 -10.86 -26.39 -4.89
C VAL A 88 -10.72 -25.99 -6.36
N ILE A 89 -11.60 -26.53 -7.22
CA ILE A 89 -11.65 -26.29 -8.67
C ILE A 89 -12.37 -24.95 -8.96
N GLY A 90 -12.02 -24.30 -10.08
CA GLY A 90 -12.71 -23.10 -10.57
C GLY A 90 -12.21 -21.78 -9.98
N ARG A 91 -11.04 -21.80 -9.34
CA ARG A 91 -10.40 -20.63 -8.74
C ARG A 91 -9.74 -19.74 -9.78
N ASN A 92 -9.75 -18.44 -9.56
CA ASN A 92 -9.10 -17.51 -10.47
C ASN A 92 -7.56 -17.63 -10.41
N ARG A 93 -6.89 -17.05 -11.40
CA ARG A 93 -5.44 -17.18 -11.57
C ARG A 93 -4.63 -16.61 -10.39
N LEU A 94 -5.13 -15.58 -9.71
CA LEU A 94 -4.48 -15.00 -8.53
C LEU A 94 -4.68 -15.89 -7.29
N GLU A 95 -5.87 -16.47 -7.13
CA GLU A 95 -6.19 -17.47 -6.10
C GLU A 95 -5.28 -18.71 -6.16
N GLN A 96 -4.90 -19.12 -7.38
CA GLN A 96 -3.97 -20.22 -7.62
C GLN A 96 -2.48 -19.85 -7.38
N PHE A 97 -2.20 -18.59 -7.06
CA PHE A 97 -0.88 -18.11 -6.70
C PHE A 97 -0.91 -17.23 -5.43
N PRO A 98 -1.19 -17.83 -4.24
CA PRO A 98 -1.34 -17.08 -2.99
C PRO A 98 -0.09 -16.28 -2.59
N GLY A 99 1.09 -16.70 -3.05
CA GLY A 99 2.36 -16.01 -2.77
C GLY A 99 2.37 -14.54 -3.23
N LEU A 100 1.72 -14.21 -4.36
CA LEU A 100 1.61 -12.82 -4.80
C LEU A 100 0.64 -12.01 -3.91
N SER A 101 -0.42 -12.63 -3.41
CA SER A 101 -1.32 -12.02 -2.44
C SER A 101 -0.62 -11.80 -1.09
N TYR A 102 0.17 -12.75 -0.60
CA TYR A 102 1.01 -12.53 0.58
C TYR A 102 2.02 -11.41 0.37
N LEU A 103 2.65 -11.34 -0.79
CA LEU A 103 3.63 -10.29 -1.09
C LEU A 103 2.99 -8.90 -1.06
N ILE A 104 1.88 -8.69 -1.76
CA ILE A 104 1.22 -7.37 -1.75
C ILE A 104 0.60 -7.05 -0.39
N GLY A 105 0.02 -8.04 0.31
CA GLY A 105 -0.48 -7.86 1.68
C GLY A 105 0.63 -7.49 2.66
N GLY A 106 1.79 -8.14 2.55
CA GLY A 106 3.01 -7.79 3.30
C GLY A 106 3.53 -6.40 2.95
N ALA A 107 3.51 -6.01 1.67
CA ALA A 107 3.91 -4.67 1.24
C ALA A 107 3.00 -3.57 1.78
N PHE A 108 1.69 -3.82 1.87
CA PHE A 108 0.73 -2.95 2.57
C PHE A 108 1.07 -2.78 4.06
N ILE A 109 1.36 -3.88 4.76
CA ILE A 109 1.75 -3.83 6.19
C ILE A 109 3.08 -3.09 6.35
N TYR A 110 4.05 -3.37 5.48
CA TYR A 110 5.35 -2.71 5.49
C TYR A 110 5.24 -1.20 5.25
N LEU A 111 4.45 -0.78 4.26
CA LEU A 111 4.17 0.64 4.03
C LEU A 111 3.46 1.27 5.24
N SER A 112 2.49 0.58 5.84
CA SER A 112 1.80 1.08 7.04
C SER A 112 2.78 1.40 8.17
N VAL A 113 3.65 0.46 8.50
CA VAL A 113 4.63 0.62 9.59
C VAL A 113 5.71 1.63 9.21
N GLY A 114 6.22 1.55 7.98
CA GLY A 114 7.27 2.45 7.49
C GLY A 114 6.85 3.91 7.43
N SER A 115 5.67 4.17 6.88
CA SER A 115 5.10 5.51 6.78
C SER A 115 4.68 6.05 8.15
N ALA A 116 4.07 5.22 9.01
CA ALA A 116 3.79 5.62 10.39
C ALA A 116 5.08 5.96 11.15
N PHE A 117 6.14 5.17 11.00
CA PHE A 117 7.44 5.45 11.60
C PHE A 117 8.06 6.74 11.08
N PHE A 118 7.92 7.03 9.78
CA PHE A 118 8.37 8.29 9.21
C PHE A 118 7.61 9.49 9.78
N HIS A 119 6.28 9.48 9.80
CA HIS A 119 5.50 10.60 10.32
C HIS A 119 5.61 10.75 11.85
N ALA A 120 5.85 9.66 12.56
CA ALA A 120 6.11 9.68 13.98
C ALA A 120 7.46 10.36 14.29
N SER A 121 8.53 9.95 13.60
CA SER A 121 9.90 10.35 13.93
C SER A 121 10.43 11.53 13.11
N LEU A 122 9.92 11.74 11.90
CA LEU A 122 10.43 12.68 10.89
C LEU A 122 11.90 12.48 10.52
N THR A 123 12.43 11.27 10.70
CA THR A 123 13.84 10.93 10.51
C THR A 123 14.16 10.49 9.08
N TRP A 124 15.42 10.63 8.69
CA TRP A 124 15.93 10.24 7.38
C TRP A 124 15.71 8.75 7.10
N VAL A 125 16.03 7.89 8.07
CA VAL A 125 15.79 6.44 7.96
C VAL A 125 14.29 6.17 7.81
N GLY A 126 13.44 6.83 8.61
CA GLY A 126 11.99 6.74 8.46
C GLY A 126 11.54 7.07 7.05
N GLN A 127 12.00 8.20 6.51
CA GLN A 127 11.68 8.62 5.13
C GLN A 127 12.12 7.57 4.08
N ARG A 128 13.26 6.90 4.30
CA ARG A 128 13.72 5.85 3.37
C ARG A 128 12.83 4.62 3.43
N VAL A 129 12.45 4.20 4.64
CA VAL A 129 11.58 3.02 4.85
C VAL A 129 10.18 3.28 4.30
N ASP A 130 9.60 4.46 4.52
CA ASP A 130 8.31 4.88 3.95
C ASP A 130 8.31 4.83 2.41
N MET A 131 9.30 5.46 1.79
CA MET A 131 9.44 5.45 0.34
C MET A 131 9.70 4.05 -0.21
N ASN A 132 10.52 3.24 0.45
CA ASN A 132 10.74 1.85 0.07
C ASN A 132 9.46 1.00 0.18
N GLY A 133 8.64 1.22 1.21
CA GLY A 133 7.31 0.63 1.33
C GLY A 133 6.40 1.00 0.16
N THR A 134 6.41 2.28 -0.24
CA THR A 134 5.62 2.77 -1.38
C THR A 134 6.03 2.08 -2.69
N TYR A 135 7.34 1.96 -2.94
CA TYR A 135 7.85 1.22 -4.10
C TYR A 135 7.59 -0.28 -3.98
N GLY A 136 7.70 -0.86 -2.79
CA GLY A 136 7.42 -2.27 -2.57
C GLY A 136 5.98 -2.64 -2.90
N LEU A 137 5.02 -1.82 -2.47
CA LEU A 137 3.62 -1.96 -2.84
C LEU A 137 3.42 -1.85 -4.35
N SER A 138 4.07 -0.87 -4.99
CA SER A 138 4.00 -0.66 -6.44
C SER A 138 4.59 -1.83 -7.23
N ILE A 139 5.74 -2.36 -6.81
CA ILE A 139 6.40 -3.52 -7.41
C ILE A 139 5.52 -4.77 -7.28
N ALA A 140 4.95 -5.02 -6.10
CA ALA A 140 4.07 -6.16 -5.87
C ALA A 140 2.80 -6.09 -6.74
N LEU A 141 2.18 -4.92 -6.85
CA LEU A 141 1.01 -4.72 -7.69
C LEU A 141 1.36 -4.83 -9.18
N LEU A 142 2.49 -4.26 -9.61
CA LEU A 142 2.98 -4.39 -10.98
C LEU A 142 3.27 -5.86 -11.35
N ALA A 143 3.85 -6.63 -10.43
CA ALA A 143 4.08 -8.06 -10.62
C ALA A 143 2.77 -8.85 -10.80
N ILE A 144 1.72 -8.51 -10.04
CA ILE A 144 0.37 -9.06 -10.25
C ILE A 144 -0.13 -8.69 -11.65
N CYS A 145 -0.05 -7.41 -12.04
CA CYS A 145 -0.48 -6.96 -13.37
C CYS A 145 0.23 -7.72 -14.50
N LEU A 146 1.56 -7.88 -14.41
CA LEU A 146 2.36 -8.61 -15.38
C LEU A 146 1.96 -10.08 -15.44
N TYR A 147 1.88 -10.76 -14.29
CA TYR A 147 1.50 -12.18 -14.22
C TYR A 147 0.10 -12.45 -14.83
N GLN A 148 -0.80 -11.48 -14.73
CA GLN A 148 -2.16 -11.55 -15.27
C GLN A 148 -2.21 -11.17 -16.76
N ALA A 149 -1.44 -10.19 -17.21
CA ALA A 149 -1.35 -9.81 -18.62
C ALA A 149 -0.72 -10.92 -19.47
N PHE A 150 0.29 -11.63 -18.94
CA PHE A 150 0.92 -12.79 -19.56
C PHE A 150 0.21 -14.11 -19.17
N TYR A 151 -1.12 -14.14 -19.27
CA TYR A 151 -1.96 -15.25 -18.80
C TYR A 151 -1.64 -16.61 -19.46
N LYS A 152 -1.04 -16.62 -20.66
CA LYS A 152 -0.67 -17.85 -21.37
C LYS A 152 0.50 -18.59 -20.71
N TRP A 153 1.30 -17.91 -19.91
CA TRP A 153 2.46 -18.54 -19.25
C TRP A 153 2.01 -19.25 -17.97
N THR A 154 2.23 -20.55 -17.88
CA THR A 154 1.95 -21.32 -16.66
C THR A 154 3.24 -21.49 -15.86
N LEU A 155 3.22 -21.09 -14.59
CA LEU A 155 4.37 -21.22 -13.71
C LEU A 155 4.21 -22.46 -12.84
N THR A 156 5.27 -23.25 -12.72
CA THR A 156 5.34 -24.33 -11.73
C THR A 156 5.39 -23.75 -10.32
N ASP A 157 5.00 -24.52 -9.30
CA ASP A 157 5.00 -24.03 -7.92
C ASP A 157 6.39 -23.67 -7.39
N ARG A 158 7.45 -24.33 -7.89
CA ARG A 158 8.84 -23.94 -7.62
C ARG A 158 9.14 -22.55 -8.18
N LEU A 159 8.81 -22.32 -9.45
CA LEU A 159 9.05 -21.03 -10.11
C LEU A 159 8.22 -19.91 -9.49
N LYS A 160 6.97 -20.18 -9.11
CA LYS A 160 6.14 -19.25 -8.33
C LYS A 160 6.83 -18.80 -7.04
N THR A 161 7.41 -19.74 -6.30
CA THR A 161 8.14 -19.45 -5.06
C THR A 161 9.40 -18.63 -5.34
N SER A 162 10.17 -19.00 -6.37
CA SER A 162 11.36 -18.25 -6.80
C SER A 162 11.04 -16.82 -7.24
N VAL A 163 9.91 -16.62 -7.95
CA VAL A 163 9.45 -15.29 -8.35
C VAL A 163 9.13 -14.42 -7.13
N VAL A 164 8.43 -14.96 -6.13
CA VAL A 164 8.16 -14.21 -4.89
C VAL A 164 9.45 -13.87 -4.17
N GLY A 165 10.40 -14.81 -4.06
CA GLY A 165 11.71 -14.56 -3.46
C GLY A 165 12.49 -13.47 -4.20
N LEU A 166 12.52 -13.51 -5.54
CA LEU A 166 13.15 -12.48 -6.37
C LEU A 166 12.51 -11.11 -6.17
N LEU A 167 11.17 -11.06 -6.08
CA LEU A 167 10.46 -9.80 -5.84
C LEU A 167 10.80 -9.23 -4.46
N ILE A 168 10.91 -10.06 -3.41
CA ILE A 168 11.36 -9.61 -2.09
C ILE A 168 12.77 -9.03 -2.17
N LEU A 169 13.70 -9.73 -2.83
CA LEU A 169 15.07 -9.23 -3.03
C LEU A 169 15.07 -7.91 -3.82
N LEU A 170 14.23 -7.78 -4.84
CA LEU A 170 14.09 -6.56 -5.62
C LEU A 170 13.57 -5.40 -4.75
N ILE A 171 12.57 -5.64 -3.89
CA ILE A 171 12.04 -4.61 -2.98
C ILE A 171 13.12 -4.13 -2.01
N VAL A 172 13.90 -5.06 -1.45
CA VAL A 172 15.04 -4.73 -0.56
C VAL A 172 16.11 -3.95 -1.33
N ALA A 173 16.50 -4.42 -2.52
CA ALA A 173 17.47 -3.73 -3.38
C ALA A 173 16.98 -2.34 -3.82
N PHE A 174 15.67 -2.11 -3.86
CA PHE A 174 15.10 -0.81 -4.19
C PHE A 174 15.35 0.25 -3.13
N TYR A 175 15.67 -0.14 -1.89
CA TYR A 175 15.96 0.79 -0.80
C TYR A 175 17.13 1.75 -1.14
N PRO A 176 18.33 1.27 -1.55
CA PRO A 176 19.40 2.13 -2.04
C PRO A 176 19.14 2.66 -3.46
N LEU A 177 18.53 1.89 -4.36
CA LEU A 177 18.35 2.30 -5.77
C LEU A 177 17.45 3.52 -5.92
N ALA A 178 16.43 3.65 -5.07
CA ALA A 178 15.52 4.79 -5.07
C ALA A 178 16.20 6.12 -4.70
N LEU A 179 17.47 6.13 -4.31
CA LEU A 179 18.25 7.36 -4.08
C LEU A 179 18.70 8.01 -5.39
N PHE A 180 18.83 7.24 -6.47
CA PHE A 180 19.36 7.73 -7.74
C PHE A 180 18.30 8.34 -8.66
N ILE A 181 17.01 8.08 -8.39
CA ILE A 181 15.89 8.52 -9.23
C ILE A 181 14.89 9.25 -8.35
N SER A 182 14.47 10.44 -8.77
CA SER A 182 13.46 11.21 -8.06
C SER A 182 12.13 10.45 -7.95
N SER A 183 11.50 10.50 -6.77
CA SER A 183 10.16 9.95 -6.55
C SER A 183 9.10 10.60 -7.44
N SER A 184 9.31 11.84 -7.87
CA SER A 184 8.45 12.56 -8.81
C SER A 184 8.43 11.96 -10.22
N ILE A 185 9.44 11.16 -10.57
CA ILE A 185 9.49 10.42 -11.84
C ILE A 185 9.05 8.98 -11.62
N LEU A 186 9.60 8.35 -10.59
CA LEU A 186 9.46 6.91 -10.38
C LEU A 186 8.01 6.50 -10.06
N LEU A 187 7.31 7.28 -9.21
CA LEU A 187 5.92 6.97 -8.85
C LEU A 187 4.95 7.10 -10.03
N PRO A 188 4.96 8.19 -10.83
CA PRO A 188 4.14 8.25 -12.04
C PRO A 188 4.41 7.11 -13.03
N VAL A 189 5.67 6.71 -13.22
CA VAL A 189 6.02 5.59 -14.10
C VAL A 189 5.39 4.28 -13.61
N PHE A 190 5.45 3.99 -12.30
CA PHE A 190 4.78 2.83 -11.72
C PHE A 190 3.26 2.89 -11.92
N ILE A 191 2.63 4.02 -11.59
CA ILE A 191 1.18 4.21 -11.71
C ILE A 191 0.73 4.00 -13.17
N LEU A 192 1.41 4.63 -14.13
CA LEU A 192 1.09 4.49 -15.55
C LEU A 192 1.28 3.06 -16.06
N SER A 193 2.35 2.39 -15.63
CA SER A 193 2.63 1.00 -16.02
C SER A 193 1.60 0.03 -15.46
N ILE A 194 1.22 0.18 -14.18
CA ILE A 194 0.16 -0.60 -13.53
C ILE A 194 -1.17 -0.37 -14.26
N TRP A 195 -1.50 0.87 -14.59
CA TRP A 195 -2.75 1.21 -15.26
C TRP A 195 -2.80 0.66 -16.70
N LEU A 196 -1.71 0.80 -17.46
CA LEU A 196 -1.59 0.25 -18.81
C LEU A 196 -1.81 -1.27 -18.81
N LEU A 197 -1.15 -1.99 -17.91
CA LEU A 197 -1.31 -3.45 -17.81
C LEU A 197 -2.71 -3.85 -17.31
N THR A 198 -3.31 -3.05 -16.44
CA THR A 198 -4.71 -3.24 -16.01
C THR A 198 -5.67 -3.09 -17.21
N LEU A 199 -5.46 -2.09 -18.07
CA LEU A 199 -6.24 -1.88 -19.28
C LEU A 199 -6.05 -3.03 -20.28
N ILE A 200 -4.80 -3.47 -20.50
CA ILE A 200 -4.50 -4.65 -21.32
C ILE A 200 -5.27 -5.87 -20.80
N ASN A 201 -5.22 -6.14 -19.50
CA ASN A 201 -5.93 -7.27 -18.91
C ASN A 201 -7.46 -7.13 -18.99
N TYR A 202 -8.00 -5.92 -18.85
CA TYR A 202 -9.42 -5.66 -19.05
C TYR A 202 -9.86 -5.97 -20.48
N VAL A 203 -9.06 -5.60 -21.49
CA VAL A 203 -9.35 -5.94 -22.89
C VAL A 203 -9.30 -7.45 -23.11
N GLN A 204 -8.29 -8.14 -22.55
CA GLN A 204 -8.15 -9.60 -22.65
C GLN A 204 -9.32 -10.36 -22.00
N PHE A 205 -9.86 -9.84 -20.88
CA PHE A 205 -10.83 -10.56 -20.04
C PHE A 205 -12.07 -9.72 -19.71
N ARG A 206 -12.58 -8.95 -20.66
CA ARG A 206 -13.65 -7.95 -20.46
C ARG A 206 -14.87 -8.49 -19.70
N LYS A 207 -15.30 -9.73 -19.97
CA LYS A 207 -16.46 -10.36 -19.31
C LYS A 207 -16.20 -10.82 -17.88
N GLN A 208 -14.94 -10.94 -17.47
CA GLN A 208 -14.52 -11.46 -16.17
C GLN A 208 -13.95 -10.36 -15.25
N ARG A 209 -13.87 -9.12 -15.73
CA ARG A 209 -13.23 -8.00 -15.05
C ARG A 209 -14.22 -6.87 -14.81
N SER A 210 -14.21 -6.32 -13.60
CA SER A 210 -14.99 -5.13 -13.27
C SER A 210 -14.28 -3.87 -13.75
N ILE A 211 -14.83 -3.21 -14.77
CA ILE A 211 -14.32 -1.90 -15.21
C ILE A 211 -14.40 -0.84 -14.10
N LEU A 212 -15.40 -0.95 -13.22
CA LEU A 212 -15.56 -0.04 -12.09
C LEU A 212 -14.36 -0.10 -11.16
N LEU A 213 -13.82 -1.29 -10.85
CA LEU A 213 -12.62 -1.41 -10.01
C LEU A 213 -11.39 -0.78 -10.69
N ALA A 214 -11.25 -0.93 -12.01
CA ALA A 214 -10.14 -0.31 -12.75
C ALA A 214 -10.25 1.23 -12.76
N ILE A 215 -11.44 1.77 -13.02
CA ILE A 215 -11.71 3.22 -12.98
C ILE A 215 -11.53 3.76 -11.56
N SER A 216 -12.10 3.10 -10.54
CA SER A 216 -11.93 3.50 -9.15
C SER A 216 -10.45 3.54 -8.75
N SER A 217 -9.65 2.54 -9.14
CA SER A 217 -8.22 2.53 -8.83
C SER A 217 -7.51 3.77 -9.40
N ILE A 218 -7.68 4.09 -10.68
CA ILE A 218 -7.01 5.26 -11.29
C ILE A 218 -7.56 6.59 -10.79
N THR A 219 -8.88 6.72 -10.65
CA THR A 219 -9.50 7.97 -10.19
C THR A 219 -9.08 8.30 -8.77
N LEU A 220 -9.07 7.30 -7.87
CA LEU A 220 -8.66 7.49 -6.48
C LEU A 220 -7.20 7.95 -6.37
N ILE A 221 -6.25 7.36 -7.11
CA ILE A 221 -4.85 7.77 -7.02
C ILE A 221 -4.60 9.15 -7.63
N LEU A 222 -5.33 9.52 -8.70
CA LEU A 222 -5.23 10.86 -9.29
C LEU A 222 -5.77 11.93 -8.34
N ILE A 223 -6.93 11.67 -7.70
CA ILE A 223 -7.49 12.56 -6.68
C ILE A 223 -6.52 12.64 -5.49
N ALA A 224 -6.02 11.50 -5.01
CA ALA A 224 -5.04 11.47 -3.94
C ALA A 224 -3.84 12.36 -4.30
N PHE A 225 -3.26 12.17 -5.48
CA PHE A 225 -2.07 12.92 -5.92
C PHE A 225 -2.35 14.41 -5.90
N LYS A 226 -3.50 14.83 -6.42
CA LYS A 226 -3.89 16.25 -6.38
C LYS A 226 -4.01 16.77 -4.94
N ILE A 227 -4.64 16.02 -4.04
CA ILE A 227 -4.76 16.40 -2.62
C ILE A 227 -3.38 16.53 -1.97
N ARG A 228 -2.48 15.55 -2.19
CA ARG A 228 -1.10 15.64 -1.70
C ARG A 228 -0.38 16.87 -2.24
N GLN A 229 -0.54 17.20 -3.52
CA GLN A 229 0.09 18.38 -4.11
C GLN A 229 -0.42 19.68 -3.46
N LEU A 230 -1.73 19.79 -3.20
CA LEU A 230 -2.30 20.94 -2.50
C LEU A 230 -1.75 21.04 -1.06
N ASP A 231 -1.61 19.91 -0.37
CA ASP A 231 -1.02 19.82 0.97
C ASP A 231 0.44 20.30 1.00
N VAL A 232 1.26 19.83 0.05
CA VAL A 232 2.66 20.24 -0.08
C VAL A 232 2.79 21.72 -0.44
N GLN A 233 1.89 22.22 -1.29
CA GLN A 233 1.83 23.64 -1.69
C GLN A 233 1.22 24.55 -0.60
N LYS A 234 0.77 23.99 0.52
CA LYS A 234 0.10 24.70 1.63
C LYS A 234 -1.19 25.42 1.22
N ILE A 235 -1.84 24.99 0.14
CA ILE A 235 -3.10 25.59 -0.33
C ILE A 235 -4.23 25.12 0.59
N ASN A 236 -4.94 26.06 1.24
CA ASN A 236 -5.97 25.79 2.25
C ASN A 236 -5.45 24.90 3.40
N CYS A 237 -4.20 25.12 3.81
CA CYS A 237 -3.55 24.39 4.88
C CYS A 237 -3.90 24.98 6.25
N ASP A 238 -4.48 24.14 7.12
CA ASP A 238 -4.53 24.36 8.57
C ASP A 238 -3.62 23.32 9.25
N PRO A 239 -2.46 23.73 9.78
CA PRO A 239 -1.47 22.81 10.35
C PRO A 239 -1.97 22.11 11.64
N TYR A 240 -3.04 22.60 12.27
CA TYR A 240 -3.63 22.02 13.48
C TYR A 240 -4.92 21.24 13.22
N SER A 241 -5.38 21.17 11.97
CA SER A 241 -6.57 20.41 11.58
C SER A 241 -6.41 18.91 11.87
N VAL A 242 -7.50 18.27 12.29
CA VAL A 242 -7.56 16.80 12.41
C VAL A 242 -7.65 16.10 11.06
N CYS A 243 -8.01 16.83 10.00
CA CYS A 243 -8.07 16.34 8.63
C CYS A 243 -6.95 17.00 7.82
N GLN A 244 -5.85 16.26 7.65
CA GLN A 244 -4.68 16.69 6.89
C GLN A 244 -4.75 16.16 5.47
N GLY A 245 -4.37 16.97 4.47
CA GLY A 245 -4.40 16.56 3.06
C GLY A 245 -3.53 15.32 2.82
N HIS A 246 -2.37 15.26 3.46
CA HIS A 246 -1.50 14.09 3.38
C HIS A 246 -2.10 12.82 4.04
N SER A 247 -2.88 12.97 5.11
CA SER A 247 -3.63 11.87 5.71
C SER A 247 -4.73 11.34 4.78
N VAL A 248 -5.40 12.24 4.05
CA VAL A 248 -6.38 11.85 3.02
C VAL A 248 -5.68 11.15 1.84
N TRP A 249 -4.46 11.56 1.49
CA TRP A 249 -3.62 10.84 0.52
C TRP A 249 -3.41 9.38 0.93
N HIS A 250 -3.06 9.09 2.20
CA HIS A 250 -2.89 7.71 2.68
C HIS A 250 -4.13 6.86 2.45
N LEU A 251 -5.29 7.37 2.86
CA LEU A 251 -6.57 6.70 2.70
C LEU A 251 -6.88 6.38 1.23
N LEU A 252 -6.80 7.38 0.36
CA LEU A 252 -7.16 7.23 -1.05
C LEU A 252 -6.14 6.40 -1.83
N ALA A 253 -4.84 6.52 -1.54
CA ALA A 253 -3.80 5.71 -2.16
C ALA A 253 -3.90 4.24 -1.73
N GLY A 254 -4.20 3.99 -0.44
CA GLY A 254 -4.47 2.64 0.08
C GLY A 254 -5.69 2.00 -0.58
N LEU A 255 -6.80 2.75 -0.66
CA LEU A 255 -8.02 2.29 -1.33
C LEU A 255 -7.80 2.06 -2.84
N SER A 256 -7.10 2.95 -3.52
CA SER A 256 -6.74 2.82 -4.94
C SER A 256 -5.95 1.52 -5.19
N SER A 257 -4.94 1.27 -4.37
CA SER A 257 -4.09 0.07 -4.47
C SER A 257 -4.90 -1.19 -4.19
N PHE A 258 -5.82 -1.15 -3.21
CA PHE A 258 -6.75 -2.24 -2.94
C PHE A 258 -7.70 -2.48 -4.11
N CYS A 259 -8.25 -1.42 -4.74
CA CYS A 259 -9.08 -1.55 -5.95
C CYS A 259 -8.29 -2.21 -7.10
N GLY A 260 -7.01 -1.87 -7.27
CA GLY A 260 -6.11 -2.50 -8.23
C GLY A 260 -5.91 -3.99 -7.96
N TYR A 261 -5.67 -4.38 -6.70
CA TYR A 261 -5.64 -5.79 -6.30
C TYR A 261 -7.00 -6.49 -6.53
N ALA A 262 -8.08 -5.85 -6.09
CA ALA A 262 -9.46 -6.33 -6.19
C ALA A 262 -9.88 -6.61 -7.64
N PHE A 263 -9.44 -5.78 -8.59
CA PHE A 263 -9.67 -5.98 -10.01
C PHE A 263 -9.20 -7.35 -10.51
N PHE A 264 -8.03 -7.81 -10.04
CA PHE A 264 -7.51 -9.13 -10.40
C PHE A 264 -8.09 -10.24 -9.53
N ARG A 265 -8.44 -9.91 -8.29
CA ARG A 265 -8.86 -10.87 -7.26
C ARG A 265 -10.32 -11.28 -7.34
N PHE A 266 -11.23 -10.32 -7.52
CA PHE A 266 -12.66 -10.55 -7.46
C PHE A 266 -13.22 -10.50 -8.86
N THR A 267 -13.16 -11.65 -9.54
CA THR A 267 -13.85 -11.84 -10.81
C THR A 267 -15.33 -12.05 -10.53
N PRO A 268 -16.25 -11.33 -11.18
CA PRO A 268 -17.66 -11.70 -11.17
C PRO A 268 -17.76 -13.14 -11.66
N THR A 269 -18.38 -14.02 -10.87
CA THR A 269 -18.73 -15.35 -11.35
C THR A 269 -19.59 -15.18 -12.59
N PRO A 270 -19.27 -15.81 -13.74
CA PRO A 270 -20.29 -16.02 -14.75
C PRO A 270 -21.44 -16.73 -14.03
N ASN A 271 -22.66 -16.23 -14.17
CA ASN A 271 -23.84 -16.90 -13.65
C ASN A 271 -23.68 -18.41 -13.89
N ARG A 272 -23.72 -19.20 -12.81
CA ARG A 272 -24.06 -20.61 -12.93
C ARG A 272 -25.46 -20.62 -13.52
N GLN A 273 -25.55 -20.75 -14.83
CA GLN A 273 -26.73 -21.30 -15.48
C GLN A 273 -26.80 -22.78 -15.11
#